data_AF-A0A975GRU1-F1
#
_entry.id   AF-A0A975GRU1-F1
#
_cell.length_a   1.000
_cell.length_b   1.000
_cell.length_c   1.000
_cell.angle_alpha   90.00
_cell.angle_beta   90.00
_cell.angle_gamma   90.00
#
_symmetry.space_group_name_H-M   'P 1'
#
loop_
_entity.id
_entity.type
_entity.pdbx_description
1 polymer ?
#
loop_
_entity_poly.entity_id
_entity_poly.type
_entity_poly.pdbx_seq_one_letter_code
_entity_poly.pdbx_strand_id
1 'polypeptide(L)'
;MSKTLFRAALVLFIAGLLGCSGAENSDGSSKSTYSSCKIISSNALLNSDRQHDLQQCWDGVDFESRGDAMAWCEGKVNNYLSNTYLFGHSVTYAVESTNCP
;
A
#
# COMPACT_ATOMS: atom_id res chain seq x y z
N MET A 1 -42.53 -28.42 -42.25
CA MET A 1 -43.29 -27.82 -41.13
C MET A 1 -42.39 -27.76 -39.91
N SER A 2 -42.04 -26.54 -39.51
CA SER A 2 -41.23 -26.22 -38.33
C SER A 2 -42.02 -26.46 -37.06
N LYS A 3 -41.42 -27.12 -36.06
CA LYS A 3 -41.79 -27.00 -34.65
C LYS A 3 -40.52 -27.10 -33.78
N THR A 4 -39.84 -25.97 -33.62
CA THR A 4 -39.18 -25.63 -32.36
C THR A 4 -40.16 -25.80 -31.19
N LEU A 5 -39.69 -26.23 -30.01
CA LEU A 5 -39.87 -25.53 -28.73
C LEU A 5 -39.50 -26.37 -27.50
N PHE A 6 -38.87 -25.67 -26.54
CA PHE A 6 -38.66 -25.95 -25.10
C PHE A 6 -37.77 -27.15 -24.72
N ARG A 7 -36.47 -26.97 -24.48
CA ARG A 7 -35.83 -26.39 -23.25
C ARG A 7 -36.37 -26.96 -21.93
N ALA A 8 -35.69 -27.99 -21.41
CA ALA A 8 -35.57 -28.32 -19.98
C ALA A 8 -34.23 -29.08 -19.84
N ALA A 9 -33.12 -28.40 -19.53
CA ALA A 9 -32.68 -28.05 -18.18
C ALA A 9 -32.32 -29.28 -17.32
N LEU A 10 -31.14 -29.86 -17.60
CA LEU A 10 -30.37 -30.60 -16.61
C LEU A 10 -28.88 -30.57 -17.03
N VAL A 11 -28.19 -29.48 -16.71
CA VAL A 11 -26.72 -29.43 -16.85
C VAL A 11 -26.13 -29.37 -15.45
N LEU A 12 -25.25 -30.35 -15.24
CA LEU A 12 -24.54 -30.74 -14.04
C LEU A 12 -24.02 -29.59 -13.17
N PHE A 13 -24.23 -29.80 -11.88
CA PHE A 13 -23.44 -29.30 -10.76
C PHE A 13 -22.00 -29.83 -10.89
N ILE A 14 -21.03 -28.99 -11.27
CA ILE A 14 -19.61 -29.23 -10.99
C ILE A 14 -19.05 -27.98 -10.31
N ALA A 15 -18.71 -28.20 -9.05
CA ALA A 15 -17.92 -27.30 -8.23
C ALA A 15 -16.58 -26.98 -8.92
N GLY A 16 -16.33 -25.69 -9.12
CA GLY A 16 -15.07 -25.12 -9.58
C GLY A 16 -14.85 -23.74 -8.96
N LEU A 17 -15.15 -23.63 -7.66
CA LEU A 17 -14.51 -22.62 -6.82
C LEU A 17 -13.05 -23.08 -6.61
N LEU A 18 -12.16 -22.12 -6.38
CA LEU A 18 -10.69 -22.24 -6.20
C LEU A 18 -9.87 -21.96 -7.47
N GLY A 19 -10.05 -20.75 -7.97
CA GLY A 19 -9.06 -20.04 -8.76
C GLY A 19 -9.00 -18.57 -8.36
N CYS A 20 -9.09 -18.26 -7.06
CA CYS A 20 -8.57 -16.98 -6.57
C CYS A 20 -7.05 -17.05 -6.70
N SER A 21 -6.55 -16.80 -7.90
CA SER A 21 -5.19 -16.30 -8.09
C SER A 21 -5.14 -14.91 -7.47
N GLY A 22 -5.19 -14.85 -6.14
CA GLY A 22 -4.64 -13.74 -5.41
C GLY A 22 -3.19 -13.70 -5.85
N ALA A 23 -2.85 -12.71 -6.68
CA ALA A 23 -1.48 -12.45 -7.03
C ALA A 23 -0.81 -12.00 -5.74
N GLU A 24 -0.29 -12.99 -5.02
CA GLU A 24 0.61 -12.80 -3.90
C GLU A 24 1.92 -12.33 -4.49
N ASN A 25 2.44 -11.22 -3.96
CA ASN A 25 3.79 -10.78 -4.27
C ASN A 25 4.78 -11.81 -3.72
N SER A 26 6.04 -11.75 -4.18
CA SER A 26 7.08 -12.68 -3.71
C SER A 26 7.35 -12.61 -2.20
N ASP A 27 6.83 -11.60 -1.49
CA ASP A 27 6.89 -11.45 -0.04
C ASP A 27 5.60 -11.87 0.70
N GLY A 28 4.61 -12.45 0.00
CA GLY A 28 3.36 -12.94 0.59
C GLY A 28 2.30 -11.86 0.85
N SER A 29 2.53 -10.63 0.40
CA SER A 29 1.54 -9.55 0.44
C SER A 29 0.59 -9.60 -0.77
N SER A 30 -0.62 -9.03 -0.69
CA SER A 30 -1.54 -8.94 -1.84
C SER A 30 -1.06 -7.85 -2.83
N LYS A 31 -1.42 -7.97 -4.11
CA LYS A 31 -1.04 -7.03 -5.17
C LYS A 31 -1.27 -5.53 -4.90
N SER A 32 -2.01 -5.15 -3.86
CA SER A 32 -2.27 -3.75 -3.48
C SER A 32 -2.08 -3.56 -1.97
N THR A 33 -0.87 -3.83 -1.45
CA THR A 33 -0.66 -3.90 0.01
C THR A 33 -0.03 -2.65 0.62
N TYR A 34 0.65 -1.78 -0.10
CA TYR A 34 1.30 -0.62 0.53
C TYR A 34 0.75 0.68 -0.03
N SER A 35 -0.02 1.41 0.78
CA SER A 35 -0.79 2.59 0.35
C SER A 35 -0.37 3.89 1.04
N SER A 36 0.46 3.85 2.07
CA SER A 36 0.95 5.07 2.73
C SER A 36 2.40 4.96 3.23
N CYS A 37 2.99 6.12 3.49
CA CYS A 37 4.31 6.32 4.06
C CYS A 37 4.20 7.24 5.27
N LYS A 38 4.80 6.85 6.40
CA LYS A 38 4.71 7.60 7.66
C LYS A 38 6.04 7.65 8.39
N ILE A 39 6.34 8.80 9.00
CA ILE A 39 7.44 8.92 9.97
C ILE A 39 7.00 8.33 11.31
N ILE A 40 7.74 7.34 11.81
CA ILE A 40 7.44 6.62 13.06
C ILE A 40 8.39 6.98 14.21
N SER A 41 9.52 7.64 13.91
CA SER A 41 10.45 8.16 14.92
C SER A 41 11.21 9.35 14.38
N SER A 42 11.55 10.30 15.24
CA SER A 42 12.36 11.48 14.90
C SER A 42 13.41 11.74 15.98
N ASN A 43 14.63 12.04 15.52
CA ASN A 43 15.76 12.44 16.38
C ASN A 43 15.87 13.96 16.53
N ALA A 44 14.80 14.71 16.28
CA ALA A 44 14.78 16.16 16.47
C ALA A 44 15.13 16.55 17.92
N LEU A 45 15.96 17.58 18.07
CA LEU A 45 16.33 18.13 19.39
C LEU A 45 15.15 18.86 20.05
N LEU A 46 14.35 19.57 19.24
CA LEU A 46 13.18 20.31 19.71
C LEU A 46 11.96 19.40 19.70
N ASN A 47 11.18 19.45 20.79
CA ASN A 47 9.95 18.66 20.89
C ASN A 47 8.91 19.08 19.83
N SER A 48 8.87 20.37 19.47
CA SER A 48 7.99 20.87 18.40
C SER A 48 8.27 20.17 17.07
N ASP A 49 9.54 20.05 16.73
CA ASP A 49 9.99 19.47 15.47
C ASP A 49 9.71 17.97 15.46
N ARG A 50 10.00 17.28 16.57
CA ARG A 50 9.66 15.86 16.73
C ARG A 50 8.16 15.63 16.54
N GLN A 51 7.31 16.46 17.13
CA GLN A 51 5.86 16.33 16.96
C GLN A 51 5.44 16.61 15.52
N HIS A 52 6.03 17.61 14.88
CA HIS A 52 5.77 17.94 13.49
C HIS A 52 6.20 16.81 12.53
N ASP A 53 7.36 16.18 12.78
CA ASP A 53 7.84 15.01 12.04
C ASP A 53 6.87 13.83 12.16
N LEU A 54 6.46 13.50 13.39
CA LEU A 54 5.57 12.35 13.68
C LEU A 54 4.13 12.55 13.14
N GLN A 55 3.77 13.77 12.75
CA GLN A 55 2.52 14.08 12.06
C GLN A 55 2.61 13.86 10.55
N GLN A 56 3.80 13.68 10.00
CA GLN A 56 3.95 13.48 8.57
C GLN A 56 3.50 12.09 8.16
N CYS A 57 2.54 12.09 7.25
CA CYS A 57 2.03 10.92 6.58
C CYS A 57 1.67 11.31 5.14
N TRP A 58 2.01 10.45 4.19
CA TRP A 58 1.70 10.64 2.77
C TRP A 58 1.00 9.41 2.24
N ASP A 59 -0.12 9.61 1.57
CA ASP A 59 -0.76 8.55 0.79
C ASP A 59 -0.02 8.36 -0.54
N GLY A 60 0.17 7.10 -0.91
CA GLY A 60 0.82 6.67 -2.13
C GLY A 60 -0.17 6.15 -3.16
N VAL A 61 0.38 5.57 -4.23
CA VAL A 61 -0.37 4.64 -5.07
C VAL A 61 -0.30 3.26 -4.40
N ASP A 62 -1.30 2.40 -4.61
CA ASP A 62 -1.25 1.02 -4.10
C ASP A 62 -0.07 0.28 -4.73
N PHE A 63 1.04 0.17 -3.99
CA PHE A 63 2.23 -0.52 -4.45
C PHE A 63 2.09 -2.03 -4.22
N GLU A 64 2.43 -2.81 -5.24
CA GLU A 64 2.47 -4.27 -5.13
C GLU A 64 3.75 -4.70 -4.39
N SER A 65 4.89 -4.06 -4.64
CA SER A 65 6.18 -4.39 -4.02
C SER A 65 6.48 -3.51 -2.80
N ARG A 66 6.86 -4.14 -1.66
CA ARG A 66 7.38 -3.40 -0.51
C ARG A 66 8.62 -2.58 -0.86
N GLY A 67 9.48 -3.10 -1.75
CA GLY A 67 10.69 -2.40 -2.17
C GLY A 67 10.38 -1.09 -2.89
N ASP A 68 9.41 -1.12 -3.80
CA ASP A 68 8.99 0.07 -4.55
C ASP A 68 8.30 1.09 -3.63
N ALA A 69 7.45 0.61 -2.72
CA ALA A 69 6.81 1.44 -1.70
C ALA A 69 7.85 2.12 -0.79
N MET A 70 8.87 1.37 -0.35
CA MET A 70 9.95 1.90 0.49
C MET A 70 10.78 2.94 -0.26
N ALA A 71 11.13 2.70 -1.53
CA ALA A 71 11.87 3.67 -2.35
C ALA A 71 11.07 4.97 -2.57
N TRP A 72 9.76 4.85 -2.81
CA TRP A 72 8.87 6.00 -2.89
C TRP A 72 8.79 6.75 -1.55
N CYS A 73 8.63 6.03 -0.44
CA CYS A 73 8.57 6.60 0.91
C CYS A 73 9.86 7.32 1.28
N GLU A 74 11.02 6.74 0.95
CA GLU A 74 12.33 7.38 1.10
C GLU A 74 12.39 8.72 0.34
N GLY A 75 11.91 8.75 -0.91
CA GLY A 75 11.84 9.98 -1.68
C GLY A 75 10.98 11.06 -1.03
N LYS A 76 9.83 10.69 -0.45
CA LYS A 76 8.94 11.60 0.28
C LYS A 76 9.61 12.15 1.53
N VAL A 77 10.20 11.28 2.34
CA VAL A 77 10.89 11.67 3.57
C VAL A 77 12.08 12.57 3.27
N ASN A 78 12.92 12.21 2.30
CA ASN A 78 14.08 13.03 1.92
C ASN A 78 13.64 14.41 1.42
N ASN A 79 12.57 14.49 0.62
CA ASN A 79 12.02 15.77 0.19
C ASN A 79 11.53 16.61 1.37
N TYR A 80 10.74 16.02 2.27
CA TYR A 80 10.27 16.68 3.49
C TYR A 80 11.43 17.22 4.33
N LEU A 81 12.43 16.40 4.61
CA LEU A 81 13.59 16.79 5.42
C LEU A 81 14.37 17.92 4.75
N SER A 82 14.63 17.82 3.45
CA SER A 82 15.39 18.83 2.70
C SER A 82 14.70 20.20 2.64
N ASN A 83 13.36 20.22 2.68
CA ASN A 83 12.57 21.46 2.65
C ASN A 83 12.33 22.04 4.04
N THR A 84 12.35 21.21 5.08
CA THR A 84 12.01 21.60 6.45
C THR A 84 13.25 21.99 7.25
N TYR A 85 14.36 21.28 7.04
CA TYR A 85 15.57 21.41 7.87
C TYR A 85 16.79 21.79 7.04
N LEU A 86 17.55 22.76 7.55
CA LEU A 86 18.78 23.23 6.91
C LEU A 86 19.99 22.32 7.21
N PHE A 87 19.97 21.61 8.33
CA PHE A 87 21.09 20.80 8.82
C PHE A 87 20.64 19.43 9.31
N GLY A 88 21.56 18.46 9.23
CA GLY A 88 21.36 17.03 9.45
C GLY A 88 20.26 16.66 10.44
N HIS A 89 19.15 16.19 9.90
CA HIS A 89 17.98 15.70 10.63
C HIS A 89 17.70 14.28 10.17
N SER A 90 17.41 13.38 11.12
CA SER A 90 17.19 11.97 10.83
C SER A 90 15.89 11.49 11.43
N VAL A 91 15.16 10.69 10.66
CA VAL A 91 13.88 10.11 11.05
C VAL A 91 13.86 8.64 10.65
N THR A 92 13.01 7.86 11.30
CA THR A 92 12.66 6.49 10.89
C THR A 92 11.27 6.52 10.29
N TYR A 93 11.08 5.85 9.15
CA TYR A 93 9.82 5.82 8.42
C TYR A 93 9.44 4.38 8.05
N ALA A 94 8.15 4.19 7.77
CA ALA A 94 7.58 2.91 7.38
C ALA A 94 6.52 3.10 6.29
N VAL A 95 6.29 2.04 5.53
CA VAL A 95 5.14 1.92 4.62
C VAL A 95 4.05 1.09 5.27
N GLU A 96 2.80 1.51 5.12
CA GLU A 96 1.63 0.83 5.68
C GLU A 96 0.61 0.51 4.60
N SER A 97 -0.27 -0.45 4.90
CA SER A 97 -1.35 -0.92 4.01
C SER A 97 -2.64 -0.13 4.15
N THR A 98 -2.62 0.88 5.00
CA THR A 98 -3.76 1.74 5.32
C THR A 98 -3.38 3.17 5.00
N ASN A 99 -4.37 3.94 4.54
CA ASN A 99 -4.18 5.36 4.28
C ASN A 99 -3.91 6.12 5.59
N CYS A 100 -3.33 7.31 5.43
CA CYS A 100 -3.10 8.23 6.52
C CYS A 100 -4.42 8.59 7.25
N PRO A 101 -4.41 8.68 8.58
CA PRO A 101 -5.59 9.00 9.40
C PRO A 101 -6.05 10.45 9.27
#